data_AF-Q7QK21-F1
#
_entry.id   AF-Q7QK21-F1
#
_cell.length_a   1.000
_cell.length_b   1.000
_cell.length_c   1.000
_cell.angle_alpha   90.00
_cell.angle_beta   90.00
_cell.angle_gamma   90.00
#
_symmetry.space_group_name_H-M   'P 1'
#
loop_
_entity.id
_entity.type
_entity.pdbx_description
1 polymer ?
#
loop_
_entity_poly.entity_id
_entity_poly.type
_entity_poly.pdbx_seq_one_letter_code
_entity_poly.pdbx_strand_id
1 'polypeptide(L)'
;MGLVSASLVLLLLVASPAVWTRDIPRRELLEDVAEDAPEVVGFGELLMSPYIFTSHYFQFPSLATGCSLTLATAALPQPQPLFLIPGTDQFKYPSTSSGILTLSAGETLELACQNGFSLFPSETSIVVTCVLDDQFNYESKMYAFTEFGCTANWRSVARRTANRCYNDATIVEIGFEMGARFPKIMDVCHDEVTYDNHYLVHEFTPANAGFQTGVPRPGWIQGNFYPGVTVNTLYTVNMQRETIATILDSQPRADELVQTTNNGIYMARGHIAARADFIYATQQNATFWFLNAAPQWQNFNAGNWERIESSVKSFVAARNIRVRVYGGTYGVQTQADGNGDHREIFLDFDPNGRTRLRAPKVYYKILHNEAQNSGIVLIGVNNVHISLEEIQRDYIFCTDVSSRIGWINWDRENLSRGYSYACEVNEFNRVTGHLPQLNVASLLI
;
A
#
# COMPACT_ATOMS: atom_id res chain seq x y z
N MET A 1 -24.36 -32.79 60.06
CA MET A 1 -25.59 -32.46 59.32
C MET A 1 -25.35 -31.13 58.62
N GLY A 2 -25.56 -31.07 57.30
CA GLY A 2 -25.48 -29.83 56.51
C GLY A 2 -24.57 -29.92 55.29
N LEU A 3 -25.04 -30.58 54.24
CA LEU A 3 -24.53 -30.48 52.85
C LEU A 3 -24.96 -29.14 52.24
N VAL A 4 -24.15 -28.57 51.32
CA VAL A 4 -24.51 -28.08 49.96
C VAL A 4 -23.18 -27.88 49.20
N SER A 5 -22.80 -28.80 48.29
CA SER A 5 -22.96 -28.77 46.82
C SER A 5 -22.18 -27.66 46.08
N ALA A 6 -21.08 -28.03 45.43
CA ALA A 6 -20.40 -27.23 44.41
C ALA A 6 -20.43 -28.02 43.08
N SER A 7 -21.26 -27.58 42.13
CA SER A 7 -21.28 -28.09 40.77
C SER A 7 -20.39 -27.23 39.89
N LEU A 8 -19.41 -27.87 39.28
CA LEU A 8 -18.52 -27.35 38.24
C LEU A 8 -19.33 -27.20 36.94
N VAL A 9 -19.40 -26.00 36.36
CA VAL A 9 -19.89 -25.79 34.98
C VAL A 9 -18.73 -25.27 34.14
N LEU A 10 -18.27 -26.12 33.23
CA LEU A 10 -17.28 -25.83 32.21
C LEU A 10 -17.98 -25.12 31.03
N LEU A 11 -17.77 -23.81 30.87
CA LEU A 11 -18.22 -23.08 29.67
C LEU A 11 -17.10 -23.05 28.63
N LEU A 12 -17.27 -23.85 27.58
CA LEU A 12 -16.54 -23.75 26.32
C LEU A 12 -17.02 -22.49 25.57
N LEU A 13 -16.17 -21.47 25.48
CA LEU A 13 -16.37 -20.33 24.59
C LEU A 13 -15.83 -20.68 23.19
N VAL A 14 -16.75 -21.00 22.28
CA VAL A 14 -16.48 -21.07 20.85
C VAL A 14 -16.52 -19.64 20.32
N ALA A 15 -15.36 -19.13 19.87
CA ALA A 15 -15.26 -17.86 19.17
C ALA A 15 -15.59 -18.06 17.69
N SER A 16 -16.76 -17.57 17.25
CA SER A 16 -17.12 -17.46 15.83
C SER A 16 -16.48 -16.20 15.22
N PRO A 17 -15.83 -16.26 14.04
CA PRO A 17 -15.41 -15.07 13.33
C PRO A 17 -16.61 -14.43 12.61
N ALA A 18 -16.91 -13.18 12.92
CA ALA A 18 -17.90 -12.39 12.20
C ALA A 18 -17.37 -12.04 10.80
N VAL A 19 -17.93 -12.69 9.79
CA VAL A 19 -17.75 -12.38 8.37
C VAL A 19 -18.66 -11.20 8.02
N TRP A 20 -18.08 -10.10 7.56
CA TRP A 20 -18.82 -8.98 6.97
C TRP A 20 -18.88 -9.18 5.45
N THR A 21 -19.96 -9.78 4.94
CA THR A 21 -20.35 -9.68 3.53
C THR A 21 -21.15 -8.40 3.34
N ARG A 22 -20.67 -7.48 2.51
CA ARG A 22 -21.48 -6.36 1.99
C ARG A 22 -22.02 -6.74 0.63
N ASP A 23 -23.35 -6.77 0.53
CA ASP A 23 -24.12 -6.97 -0.69
C ASP A 23 -23.86 -5.86 -1.71
N ILE A 24 -23.64 -6.25 -2.96
CA ILE A 24 -23.65 -5.37 -4.15
C ILE A 24 -24.92 -5.73 -4.93
N PRO A 25 -25.81 -4.78 -5.29
CA PRO A 25 -27.02 -5.09 -6.03
C PRO A 25 -26.69 -5.55 -7.46
N ARG A 26 -27.24 -6.71 -7.83
CA ARG A 26 -27.17 -7.31 -9.16
C ARG A 26 -28.11 -6.53 -10.09
N ARG A 27 -27.59 -6.01 -11.21
CA ARG A 27 -28.35 -5.35 -12.27
C ARG A 27 -29.12 -6.41 -13.06
N GLU A 28 -30.45 -6.26 -13.14
CA GLU A 28 -31.34 -7.10 -13.95
C GLU A 28 -30.98 -7.00 -15.44
N LEU A 29 -30.78 -8.14 -16.07
CA LEU A 29 -30.68 -8.30 -17.52
C LEU A 29 -32.08 -8.63 -18.04
N LEU A 30 -32.60 -7.79 -18.92
CA LEU A 30 -33.82 -8.04 -19.67
C LEU A 30 -33.53 -9.11 -20.73
N GLU A 31 -34.29 -10.20 -20.67
CA GLU A 31 -34.48 -11.15 -21.75
C GLU A 31 -35.40 -10.54 -22.79
N ASP A 32 -35.05 -10.63 -24.07
CA ASP A 32 -36.02 -10.77 -25.16
C ASP A 32 -35.41 -11.53 -26.33
N VAL A 33 -36.19 -12.50 -26.79
CA VAL A 33 -35.90 -13.56 -27.76
C VAL A 33 -36.27 -13.10 -29.17
N ALA A 34 -35.52 -13.55 -30.19
CA ALA A 34 -36.09 -13.98 -31.46
C ALA A 34 -35.10 -14.87 -32.24
N GLU A 35 -35.56 -16.08 -32.56
CA GLU A 35 -35.02 -17.01 -33.56
C GLU A 35 -35.03 -16.37 -34.95
N ASP A 36 -34.05 -16.74 -35.80
CA ASP A 36 -34.34 -17.24 -37.17
C ASP A 36 -33.06 -17.70 -37.87
N ALA A 37 -33.09 -18.95 -38.33
CA ALA A 37 -32.13 -19.56 -39.24
C ALA A 37 -32.75 -19.62 -40.66
N PRO A 38 -31.92 -19.53 -41.71
CA PRO A 38 -32.12 -20.42 -42.86
C PRO A 38 -30.77 -20.99 -43.34
N GLU A 39 -30.63 -22.30 -43.49
CA GLU A 39 -31.07 -23.17 -44.61
C GLU A 39 -29.95 -23.39 -45.63
N VAL A 40 -29.59 -24.67 -45.79
CA VAL A 40 -28.51 -25.21 -46.62
C VAL A 40 -29.07 -25.54 -48.00
N VAL A 41 -28.42 -25.09 -49.08
CA VAL A 41 -28.75 -25.55 -50.44
C VAL A 41 -27.49 -25.77 -51.28
N GLY A 42 -27.35 -26.99 -51.81
CA GLY A 42 -27.05 -27.18 -53.24
C GLY A 42 -25.62 -27.49 -53.67
N PHE A 43 -25.35 -28.77 -53.89
CA PHE A 43 -24.22 -29.32 -54.64
C PHE A 43 -24.24 -28.93 -56.13
N GLY A 44 -23.05 -28.77 -56.73
CA GLY A 44 -22.83 -28.77 -58.18
C GLY A 44 -21.40 -29.22 -58.51
N GLU A 45 -21.28 -30.37 -59.18
CA GLU A 45 -20.03 -30.98 -59.67
C GLU A 45 -19.47 -30.25 -60.92
N LEU A 46 -18.13 -30.21 -61.09
CA LEU A 46 -17.44 -30.45 -62.38
C LEU A 46 -15.91 -30.57 -62.25
N LEU A 47 -15.47 -31.82 -62.34
CA LEU A 47 -14.24 -32.45 -62.85
C LEU A 47 -12.97 -31.62 -63.27
N MET A 48 -11.88 -31.96 -62.55
CA MET A 48 -10.51 -32.37 -62.98
C MET A 48 -9.62 -31.54 -63.94
N SER A 49 -8.51 -31.02 -63.41
CA SER A 49 -7.17 -30.96 -64.07
C SER A 49 -6.04 -30.64 -63.06
N PRO A 50 -4.75 -30.90 -63.35
CA PRO A 50 -3.88 -31.68 -62.47
C PRO A 50 -2.92 -30.87 -61.59
N TYR A 51 -2.62 -31.44 -60.43
CA TYR A 51 -1.44 -31.29 -59.58
C TYR A 51 -0.50 -30.09 -59.82
N ILE A 52 -0.63 -29.08 -58.95
CA ILE A 52 0.49 -28.29 -58.46
C ILE A 52 0.49 -28.45 -56.92
N PHE A 53 1.46 -29.19 -56.40
CA PHE A 53 1.74 -29.23 -54.95
C PHE A 53 2.41 -27.92 -54.54
N THR A 54 1.62 -26.91 -54.21
CA THR A 54 2.09 -25.76 -53.43
C THR A 54 1.92 -26.07 -51.94
N SER A 55 3.00 -25.89 -51.19
CA SER A 55 3.05 -26.15 -49.76
C SER A 55 1.98 -25.35 -49.02
N HIS A 56 1.05 -26.04 -48.35
CA HIS A 56 0.32 -25.44 -47.24
C HIS A 56 0.89 -26.06 -45.98
N TYR A 57 1.94 -25.40 -45.46
CA TYR A 57 2.17 -25.44 -44.03
C TYR A 57 0.90 -24.89 -43.40
N PHE A 58 0.05 -25.77 -42.87
CA PHE A 58 -0.92 -25.39 -41.85
C PHE A 58 -0.09 -24.95 -40.64
N GLN A 59 0.26 -23.67 -40.66
CA GLN A 59 0.81 -23.00 -39.51
C GLN A 59 -0.36 -22.81 -38.55
N PHE A 60 -0.59 -23.81 -37.71
CA PHE A 60 -1.28 -23.57 -36.45
C PHE A 60 -0.45 -22.49 -35.73
N PRO A 61 -0.97 -21.29 -35.46
CA PRO A 61 -0.42 -20.53 -34.37
C PRO A 61 -0.87 -21.28 -33.11
N SER A 62 -0.13 -22.32 -32.71
CA SER A 62 -0.10 -22.63 -31.29
C SER A 62 0.64 -21.45 -30.67
N LEU A 63 -0.09 -20.39 -30.36
CA LEU A 63 0.30 -19.53 -29.26
C LEU A 63 0.41 -20.51 -28.10
N ALA A 64 1.62 -20.93 -27.75
CA ALA A 64 1.84 -21.74 -26.57
C ALA A 64 1.23 -20.91 -25.44
N THR A 65 0.11 -21.39 -24.90
CA THR A 65 -0.62 -20.67 -23.86
C THR A 65 0.36 -20.48 -22.71
N GLY A 66 0.72 -19.23 -22.43
CA GLY A 66 1.69 -18.90 -21.40
C GLY A 66 1.14 -19.19 -20.00
N CYS A 67 1.86 -18.75 -18.98
CA CYS A 67 1.42 -18.90 -17.60
C CYS A 67 0.59 -17.69 -17.18
N SER A 68 -0.45 -17.93 -16.39
CA SER A 68 -1.35 -16.91 -15.85
C SER A 68 -1.58 -17.16 -14.36
N LEU A 69 -0.91 -16.36 -13.53
CA LEU A 69 -0.93 -16.48 -12.07
C LEU A 69 -1.81 -15.40 -11.47
N THR A 70 -2.98 -15.77 -10.95
CA THR A 70 -3.83 -14.84 -10.20
C THR A 70 -3.18 -14.47 -8.86
N LEU A 71 -3.26 -13.18 -8.50
CA LEU A 71 -2.75 -12.67 -7.23
C LEU A 71 -3.69 -12.92 -6.05
N ALA A 72 -4.65 -13.85 -6.17
CA ALA A 72 -5.42 -14.32 -5.03
C ALA A 72 -4.53 -15.11 -4.06
N THR A 73 -4.61 -14.81 -2.76
CA THR A 73 -3.73 -15.40 -1.74
C THR A 73 -3.71 -16.94 -1.76
N ALA A 74 -4.86 -17.59 -2.03
CA ALA A 74 -4.96 -19.05 -2.09
C ALA A 74 -4.30 -19.68 -3.34
N ALA A 75 -4.02 -18.90 -4.38
CA ALA A 75 -3.43 -19.36 -5.63
C ALA A 75 -1.92 -19.10 -5.72
N LEU A 76 -1.33 -18.49 -4.69
CA LEU A 76 0.09 -18.21 -4.60
C LEU A 76 0.74 -19.11 -3.54
N PRO A 77 2.02 -19.50 -3.73
CA PRO A 77 2.77 -20.26 -2.74
C PRO A 77 2.75 -19.58 -1.35
N GLN A 78 2.62 -20.38 -0.29
CA GLN A 78 2.55 -19.91 1.09
C GLN A 78 3.48 -20.73 2.00
N PRO A 79 4.27 -20.10 2.89
CA PRO A 79 4.67 -18.69 2.90
C PRO A 79 5.25 -18.21 1.56
N GLN A 80 4.88 -16.98 1.15
CA GLN A 80 5.15 -16.47 -0.20
C GLN A 80 6.65 -16.11 -0.40
N PRO A 81 7.31 -16.60 -1.47
CA PRO A 81 8.63 -16.13 -1.88
C PRO A 81 8.57 -14.75 -2.55
N LEU A 82 9.72 -14.12 -2.74
CA LEU A 82 9.80 -12.95 -3.63
C LEU A 82 9.69 -13.41 -5.08
N PHE A 83 9.02 -12.62 -5.91
CA PHE A 83 8.94 -12.83 -7.36
C PHE A 83 9.83 -11.78 -8.05
N LEU A 84 10.95 -12.20 -8.61
CA LEU A 84 11.99 -11.32 -9.13
C LEU A 84 12.23 -11.57 -10.62
N ILE A 85 12.67 -10.52 -11.31
CA ILE A 85 13.27 -10.66 -12.63
C ILE A 85 14.64 -11.32 -12.43
N PRO A 86 14.93 -12.47 -13.08
CA PRO A 86 16.13 -13.25 -12.82
C PRO A 86 17.43 -12.45 -12.82
N GLY A 87 18.20 -12.57 -11.74
CA GLY A 87 19.52 -11.94 -11.58
C GLY A 87 19.49 -10.46 -11.27
N THR A 88 18.32 -9.87 -10.97
CA THR A 88 18.17 -8.44 -10.66
C THR A 88 17.58 -8.20 -9.27
N ASP A 89 17.57 -6.94 -8.82
CA ASP A 89 16.85 -6.51 -7.61
C ASP A 89 15.38 -6.14 -7.89
N GLN A 90 14.92 -6.31 -9.12
CA GLN A 90 13.61 -5.86 -9.56
C GLN A 90 12.57 -6.95 -9.39
N PHE A 91 11.44 -6.58 -8.79
CA PHE A 91 10.28 -7.45 -8.71
C PHE A 91 9.66 -7.63 -10.10
N LYS A 92 9.24 -8.85 -10.41
CA LYS A 92 8.39 -9.11 -11.57
C LYS A 92 6.95 -8.79 -11.16
N TYR A 93 6.32 -7.83 -11.82
CA TYR A 93 4.91 -7.47 -11.58
C TYR A 93 4.01 -7.88 -12.76
N PRO A 94 2.68 -7.98 -12.56
CA PRO A 94 1.73 -7.90 -13.65
C PRO A 94 1.99 -6.69 -14.56
N SER A 95 1.59 -6.77 -15.82
CA SER A 95 1.66 -5.63 -16.75
C SER A 95 0.40 -4.73 -16.69
N THR A 96 -0.68 -5.23 -16.11
CA THR A 96 -1.99 -4.56 -16.08
C THR A 96 -2.61 -4.61 -14.67
N SER A 97 -3.74 -3.93 -14.50
CA SER A 97 -4.53 -3.90 -13.26
C SER A 97 -5.35 -5.16 -13.00
N SER A 98 -5.21 -6.22 -13.80
CA SER A 98 -6.03 -7.44 -13.69
C SER A 98 -5.78 -8.24 -12.40
N GLY A 99 -4.66 -7.99 -11.71
CA GLY A 99 -4.21 -8.85 -10.62
C GLY A 99 -3.81 -10.25 -11.11
N ILE A 100 -3.34 -10.35 -12.36
CA ILE A 100 -2.83 -11.58 -12.96
C ILE A 100 -1.42 -11.32 -13.48
N LEU A 101 -0.44 -12.05 -12.95
CA LEU A 101 0.91 -12.09 -13.50
C LEU A 101 0.94 -13.07 -14.67
N THR A 102 1.22 -12.55 -15.88
CA THR A 102 1.36 -13.37 -17.08
C THR A 102 2.83 -13.53 -17.47
N LEU A 103 3.17 -14.74 -17.94
CA LEU A 103 4.49 -15.07 -18.48
C LEU A 103 4.31 -15.79 -19.82
N SER A 104 5.17 -15.49 -20.79
CA SER A 104 5.20 -16.26 -22.04
C SER A 104 5.71 -17.68 -21.77
N ALA A 105 5.28 -18.67 -22.56
CA ALA A 105 5.88 -20.00 -22.48
C ALA A 105 7.41 -19.91 -22.72
N GLY A 106 8.19 -20.53 -21.84
CA GLY A 106 9.65 -20.44 -21.83
C GLY A 106 10.22 -19.21 -21.10
N GLU A 107 9.40 -18.23 -20.72
CA GLU A 107 9.84 -17.10 -19.89
C GLU A 107 10.18 -17.59 -18.48
N THR A 108 11.20 -16.98 -17.87
CA THR A 108 11.71 -17.38 -16.55
C THR A 108 11.31 -16.39 -15.45
N LEU A 109 11.15 -16.92 -14.24
CA LEU A 109 10.86 -16.18 -13.03
C LEU A 109 11.82 -16.63 -11.93
N GLU A 110 12.44 -15.69 -11.24
CA GLU A 110 13.24 -16.00 -10.06
C GLU A 110 12.36 -15.95 -8.81
N LEU A 111 12.36 -17.03 -8.05
CA LEU A 111 11.70 -17.13 -6.75
C LEU A 111 12.78 -17.13 -5.67
N ALA A 112 12.56 -16.41 -4.59
CA ALA A 112 13.52 -16.34 -3.49
C ALA A 112 12.88 -16.48 -2.11
N CYS A 113 13.55 -17.23 -1.23
CA CYS A 113 13.18 -17.46 0.16
C CYS A 113 14.39 -17.22 1.08
N GLN A 114 14.19 -16.57 2.23
CA GLN A 114 15.27 -16.28 3.18
C GLN A 114 16.00 -17.54 3.68
N ASN A 115 15.24 -18.59 4.00
CA ASN A 115 15.75 -19.80 4.67
C ASN A 115 15.34 -21.09 3.93
N GLY A 116 15.21 -21.02 2.60
CA GLY A 116 14.89 -22.18 1.78
C GLY A 116 13.41 -22.32 1.39
N PHE A 117 13.17 -23.14 0.36
CA PHE A 117 11.83 -23.58 -0.04
C PHE A 117 11.41 -24.83 0.73
N SER A 118 10.10 -25.05 0.88
CA SER A 118 9.57 -26.25 1.57
C SER A 118 9.95 -27.54 0.83
N LEU A 119 9.92 -27.52 -0.52
CA LEU A 119 10.36 -28.65 -1.35
C LEU A 119 11.87 -28.66 -1.64
N PHE A 120 12.53 -27.50 -1.54
CA PHE A 120 13.97 -27.35 -1.80
C PHE A 120 14.65 -26.58 -0.64
N PRO A 121 14.79 -27.21 0.55
CA PRO A 121 15.21 -26.48 1.76
C PRO A 121 16.64 -25.91 1.70
N SER A 122 17.50 -26.47 0.85
CA SER A 122 18.87 -25.99 0.66
C SER A 122 18.96 -24.78 -0.27
N GLU A 123 17.92 -24.50 -1.06
CA GLU A 123 17.93 -23.48 -2.09
C GLU A 123 17.24 -22.21 -1.59
N THR A 124 17.95 -21.08 -1.57
CA THR A 124 17.37 -19.78 -1.17
C THR A 124 16.92 -18.93 -2.36
N SER A 125 17.34 -19.30 -3.57
CA SER A 125 16.86 -18.75 -4.82
C SER A 125 16.79 -19.84 -5.88
N ILE A 126 15.71 -19.86 -6.65
CA ILE A 126 15.52 -20.78 -7.78
C ILE A 126 14.98 -20.00 -8.98
N VAL A 127 15.32 -20.46 -10.19
CA VAL A 127 14.76 -19.92 -11.42
C VAL A 127 13.84 -20.98 -12.02
N VAL A 128 12.56 -20.63 -12.17
CA VAL A 128 11.53 -21.50 -12.73
C VAL A 128 11.14 -21.02 -14.11
N THR A 129 10.83 -21.96 -15.01
CA THR A 129 10.45 -21.66 -16.40
C THR A 129 8.97 -21.90 -16.61
N CYS A 130 8.27 -20.90 -17.14
CA CYS A 130 6.86 -21.03 -17.48
C CYS A 130 6.66 -22.09 -18.58
N VAL A 131 5.69 -22.98 -18.39
CA VAL A 131 5.28 -23.97 -19.40
C VAL A 131 3.88 -23.69 -19.92
N LEU A 132 2.87 -23.78 -19.04
CA LEU A 132 1.45 -23.59 -19.38
C LEU A 132 0.64 -23.30 -18.12
N ASP A 133 -0.32 -22.38 -18.18
CA ASP A 133 -1.26 -22.06 -17.10
C ASP A 133 -0.58 -21.71 -15.77
N ASP A 134 -0.53 -22.63 -14.80
CA ASP A 134 0.15 -22.47 -13.51
C ASP A 134 1.33 -23.44 -13.34
N GLN A 135 1.73 -24.13 -14.42
CA GLN A 135 2.75 -25.16 -14.42
C GLN A 135 4.11 -24.60 -14.82
N PHE A 136 5.11 -24.90 -13.99
CA PHE A 136 6.48 -24.44 -14.16
C PHE A 136 7.46 -25.60 -14.14
N ASN A 137 8.48 -25.49 -14.98
CA ASN A 137 9.60 -26.41 -14.98
C ASN A 137 10.71 -25.90 -14.04
N TYR A 138 11.18 -26.77 -13.15
CA TYR A 138 12.39 -26.60 -12.36
C TYR A 138 13.17 -27.92 -12.36
N GLU A 139 14.45 -27.87 -12.75
CA GLU A 139 15.33 -29.06 -12.87
C GLU A 139 14.70 -30.25 -13.62
N SER A 140 14.09 -29.97 -14.79
CA SER A 140 13.44 -30.97 -15.65
C SER A 140 12.23 -31.66 -15.04
N LYS A 141 11.65 -31.10 -13.98
CA LYS A 141 10.40 -31.54 -13.37
C LYS A 141 9.37 -30.43 -13.41
N MET A 142 8.11 -30.83 -13.58
CA MET A 142 6.96 -29.94 -13.58
C MET A 142 6.37 -29.83 -12.17
N TYR A 143 6.07 -28.60 -11.78
CA TYR A 143 5.42 -28.27 -10.51
C TYR A 143 4.31 -27.25 -10.76
N ALA A 144 3.23 -27.35 -9.99
CA ALA A 144 2.28 -26.26 -9.88
C ALA A 144 2.93 -25.08 -9.14
N PHE A 145 2.58 -23.85 -9.51
CA PHE A 145 3.20 -22.65 -8.93
C PHE A 145 3.02 -22.55 -7.41
N THR A 146 1.92 -23.10 -6.88
CA THR A 146 1.61 -23.13 -5.43
C THR A 146 2.58 -23.97 -4.61
N GLU A 147 3.36 -24.86 -5.24
CA GLU A 147 4.30 -25.76 -4.57
C GLU A 147 5.62 -25.05 -4.16
N PHE A 148 5.92 -23.88 -4.72
CA PHE A 148 7.16 -23.13 -4.44
C PHE A 148 7.08 -22.27 -3.16
N GLY A 149 6.43 -22.77 -2.10
CA GLY A 149 6.33 -22.10 -0.80
C GLY A 149 7.67 -22.06 -0.04
N CYS A 150 7.96 -20.95 0.62
CA CYS A 150 9.09 -20.85 1.55
C CYS A 150 8.87 -21.68 2.82
N THR A 151 9.94 -21.95 3.56
CA THR A 151 9.86 -22.59 4.88
C THR A 151 9.26 -21.68 5.96
N ALA A 152 9.35 -20.35 5.78
CA ALA A 152 8.83 -19.34 6.69
C ALA A 152 8.52 -18.02 5.96
N ASN A 153 7.72 -17.15 6.58
CA ASN A 153 7.49 -15.79 6.09
C ASN A 153 8.80 -14.99 6.10
N TRP A 154 9.18 -14.43 4.95
CA TRP A 154 10.33 -13.54 4.85
C TRP A 154 9.98 -12.14 5.38
N ARG A 155 10.60 -11.74 6.49
CA ARG A 155 10.48 -10.38 7.03
C ARG A 155 11.47 -9.45 6.34
N SER A 156 11.01 -8.26 5.92
CA SER A 156 11.89 -7.22 5.41
C SER A 156 12.85 -6.70 6.49
N VAL A 157 13.90 -6.03 6.03
CA VAL A 157 14.82 -5.25 6.88
C VAL A 157 14.78 -3.78 6.46
N ALA A 158 15.27 -2.93 7.34
CA ALA A 158 15.54 -1.52 7.05
C ALA A 158 17.03 -1.24 7.27
N ARG A 159 17.70 -0.62 6.30
CA ARG A 159 19.13 -0.29 6.37
C ARG A 159 19.39 1.19 6.11
N ARG A 160 20.26 1.78 6.93
CA ARG A 160 20.72 3.17 6.76
C ARG A 160 21.62 3.28 5.53
N THR A 161 21.52 4.38 4.82
CA THR A 161 22.45 4.72 3.73
C THR A 161 23.38 5.85 4.16
N ALA A 162 24.38 6.16 3.32
CA ALA A 162 25.19 7.37 3.48
C ALA A 162 24.48 8.64 2.99
N ASN A 163 23.32 8.51 2.32
CA ASN A 163 22.62 9.63 1.72
C ASN A 163 21.83 10.42 2.77
N ARG A 164 21.94 11.74 2.67
CA ARG A 164 21.16 12.68 3.46
C ARG A 164 19.96 13.18 2.70
N CYS A 165 18.95 13.62 3.44
CA CYS A 165 17.74 14.22 2.89
C CYS A 165 17.42 15.51 3.65
N TYR A 166 16.13 15.87 3.70
CA TYR A 166 15.66 17.11 4.33
C TYR A 166 16.20 17.24 5.77
N ASN A 167 16.69 18.44 6.13
CA ASN A 167 17.26 18.75 7.45
C ASN A 167 18.39 17.81 7.94
N ASP A 168 19.24 17.32 7.03
CA ASP A 168 20.34 16.38 7.35
C ASP A 168 19.86 15.04 7.94
N ALA A 169 18.57 14.74 7.79
CA ALA A 169 18.00 13.43 8.08
C ALA A 169 18.61 12.36 7.14
N THR A 170 18.44 11.08 7.50
CA THR A 170 19.09 9.97 6.80
C THR A 170 18.10 9.25 5.89
N ILE A 171 18.54 8.90 4.67
CA ILE A 171 17.79 7.98 3.83
C ILE A 171 17.98 6.55 4.34
N VAL A 172 16.85 5.89 4.64
CA VAL A 172 16.75 4.49 5.05
C VAL A 172 16.03 3.71 3.95
N GLU A 173 16.59 2.59 3.53
CA GLU A 173 15.98 1.70 2.55
C GLU A 173 15.26 0.55 3.24
N ILE A 174 14.04 0.23 2.81
CA ILE A 174 13.30 -0.96 3.26
C ILE A 174 13.23 -1.97 2.12
N GLY A 175 13.60 -3.22 2.40
CA GLY A 175 13.71 -4.27 1.38
C GLY A 175 14.10 -5.63 1.97
N PHE A 176 14.70 -6.48 1.16
CA PHE A 176 15.04 -7.86 1.51
C PHE A 176 16.53 -8.14 1.28
N GLU A 177 17.21 -8.71 2.28
CA GLU A 177 18.63 -9.07 2.17
C GLU A 177 18.81 -10.36 1.36
N MET A 178 19.43 -10.26 0.18
CA MET A 178 19.65 -11.39 -0.73
C MET A 178 21.12 -11.49 -1.13
N GLY A 179 21.99 -11.73 -0.14
CA GLY A 179 23.43 -11.76 -0.33
C GLY A 179 23.96 -10.37 -0.69
N ALA A 180 24.47 -10.20 -1.92
CA ALA A 180 24.90 -8.88 -2.42
C ALA A 180 23.75 -8.04 -3.00
N ARG A 181 22.58 -8.66 -3.23
CA ARG A 181 21.39 -8.02 -3.79
C ARG A 181 20.46 -7.53 -2.70
N PHE A 182 19.70 -6.48 -3.02
CA PHE A 182 18.72 -5.90 -2.11
C PHE A 182 17.47 -5.48 -2.90
N PRO A 183 16.51 -6.41 -3.11
CA PRO A 183 15.20 -6.06 -3.63
C PRO A 183 14.51 -5.03 -2.71
N LYS A 184 14.61 -3.76 -3.10
CA LYS A 184 14.12 -2.61 -2.36
C LYS A 184 12.66 -2.34 -2.71
N ILE A 185 11.86 -1.97 -1.71
CA ILE A 185 10.46 -1.58 -1.93
C ILE A 185 10.20 -0.09 -1.73
N MET A 186 10.94 0.58 -0.84
CA MET A 186 10.81 2.02 -0.61
C MET A 186 12.04 2.64 0.04
N ASP A 187 12.19 3.94 -0.15
CA ASP A 187 13.14 4.81 0.55
C ASP A 187 12.38 5.67 1.57
N VAL A 188 12.98 5.95 2.72
CA VAL A 188 12.41 6.79 3.78
C VAL A 188 13.43 7.85 4.18
N CYS A 189 13.02 9.12 4.23
CA CYS A 189 13.77 10.21 4.83
C CYS A 189 13.43 10.29 6.33
N HIS A 190 14.32 9.74 7.17
CA HIS A 190 14.08 9.57 8.60
C HIS A 190 15.04 10.41 9.46
N ASP A 191 14.46 11.18 10.37
CA ASP A 191 15.18 11.95 11.39
C ASP A 191 15.23 11.16 12.70
N GLU A 192 16.41 10.67 13.07
CA GLU A 192 16.63 9.89 14.31
C GLU A 192 16.67 10.77 15.58
N VAL A 193 16.70 12.09 15.44
CA VAL A 193 16.67 13.04 16.57
C VAL A 193 15.23 13.34 16.96
N THR A 194 14.38 13.62 15.98
CA THR A 194 12.97 13.99 16.20
C THR A 194 12.00 12.84 15.98
N TYR A 195 12.44 11.71 15.44
CA TYR A 195 11.62 10.55 15.06
C TYR A 195 10.62 10.81 13.93
N ASP A 196 10.86 11.85 13.15
CA ASP A 196 10.00 12.18 12.03
C ASP A 196 10.38 11.41 10.77
N ASN A 197 9.36 11.04 10.01
CA ASN A 197 9.49 10.51 8.67
C ASN A 197 9.01 11.59 7.70
N HIS A 198 9.94 12.42 7.20
CA HIS A 198 9.60 13.61 6.43
C HIS A 198 8.88 13.26 5.12
N TYR A 199 9.45 12.29 4.41
CA TYR A 199 8.85 11.71 3.23
C TYR A 199 9.39 10.31 2.98
N LEU A 200 8.72 9.59 2.11
CA LEU A 200 9.16 8.34 1.54
C LEU A 200 8.97 8.34 0.03
N VAL A 201 9.60 7.38 -0.63
CA VAL A 201 9.55 7.22 -2.08
C VAL A 201 9.27 5.77 -2.44
N HIS A 202 8.26 5.57 -3.28
CA HIS A 202 7.95 4.30 -3.94
C HIS A 202 7.39 4.60 -5.33
N GLU A 203 6.85 3.59 -6.01
CA GLU A 203 6.34 3.74 -7.37
C GLU A 203 4.97 3.10 -7.55
N PHE A 204 4.20 3.68 -8.47
CA PHE A 204 3.04 3.02 -9.05
C PHE A 204 3.25 2.72 -10.52
N THR A 205 2.77 1.54 -10.89
CA THR A 205 2.55 1.05 -12.23
C THR A 205 1.07 0.67 -12.35
N PRO A 206 0.55 0.32 -13.54
CA PRO A 206 -0.82 -0.14 -13.68
C PRO A 206 -1.14 -1.36 -12.81
N ALA A 207 -0.15 -2.18 -12.50
CA ALA A 207 -0.29 -3.38 -11.68
C ALA A 207 -0.72 -3.11 -10.23
N ASN A 208 -0.41 -1.92 -9.69
CA ASN A 208 -0.71 -1.61 -8.30
C ASN A 208 -2.22 -1.58 -8.04
N ALA A 209 -3.08 -1.35 -9.06
CA ALA A 209 -4.54 -1.44 -8.89
C ALA A 209 -5.03 -2.90 -8.70
N GLY A 210 -4.27 -3.88 -9.19
CA GLY A 210 -4.55 -5.32 -9.04
C GLY A 210 -3.76 -5.98 -7.91
N PHE A 211 -3.45 -5.25 -6.84
CA PHE A 211 -2.67 -5.76 -5.71
C PHE A 211 -3.34 -6.97 -5.01
N GLN A 212 -2.53 -7.81 -4.37
CA GLN A 212 -2.99 -8.98 -3.65
C GLN A 212 -3.90 -8.60 -2.47
N THR A 213 -5.05 -9.27 -2.33
CA THR A 213 -6.01 -9.04 -1.24
C THR A 213 -6.01 -10.19 -0.22
N GLY A 214 -6.51 -9.90 0.99
CA GLY A 214 -6.63 -10.90 2.05
C GLY A 214 -5.33 -11.30 2.75
N VAL A 215 -4.21 -10.57 2.54
CA VAL A 215 -2.95 -10.88 3.22
C VAL A 215 -3.04 -10.55 4.71
N PRO A 216 -2.73 -11.49 5.63
CA PRO A 216 -2.69 -11.24 7.07
C PRO A 216 -1.77 -10.07 7.43
N ARG A 217 -2.18 -9.25 8.40
CA ARG A 217 -1.41 -8.08 8.84
C ARG A 217 -0.38 -8.48 9.90
N PRO A 218 0.92 -8.15 9.74
CA PRO A 218 1.92 -8.38 10.77
C PRO A 218 1.85 -7.32 11.87
N GLY A 219 2.61 -7.53 12.95
CA GLY A 219 2.90 -6.49 13.94
C GLY A 219 3.87 -5.43 13.39
N TRP A 220 3.90 -4.26 14.03
CA TRP A 220 4.77 -3.16 13.67
C TRP A 220 6.23 -3.39 14.09
N ILE A 221 7.17 -2.89 13.29
CA ILE A 221 8.62 -3.04 13.49
C ILE A 221 9.25 -1.65 13.68
N GLN A 222 9.99 -1.46 14.79
CA GLN A 222 10.74 -0.22 15.03
C GLN A 222 12.25 -0.33 14.75
N GLY A 223 12.82 -1.54 14.82
CA GLY A 223 14.26 -1.74 14.74
C GLY A 223 15.02 -0.92 15.79
N ASN A 224 16.20 -0.42 15.43
CA ASN A 224 17.03 0.46 16.25
C ASN A 224 16.93 1.94 15.84
N PHE A 225 15.84 2.35 15.18
CA PHE A 225 15.64 3.73 14.68
C PHE A 225 15.02 4.66 15.73
N TYR A 226 14.48 4.11 16.82
CA TYR A 226 13.78 4.87 17.86
C TYR A 226 14.35 4.53 19.25
N PRO A 227 15.61 4.90 19.56
CA PRO A 227 16.24 4.56 20.82
C PRO A 227 15.53 5.16 22.05
N GLY A 228 15.51 4.41 23.14
CA GLY A 228 14.96 4.90 24.42
C GLY A 228 13.44 5.01 24.48
N VAL A 229 12.70 4.60 23.43
CA VAL A 229 11.23 4.55 23.45
C VAL A 229 10.71 3.23 22.91
N THR A 230 9.52 2.84 23.39
CA THR A 230 8.71 1.81 22.73
C THR A 230 7.67 2.52 21.88
N VAL A 231 7.95 2.71 20.58
CA VAL A 231 7.11 3.55 19.71
C VAL A 231 5.66 3.08 19.72
N ASN A 232 5.46 1.76 19.74
CA ASN A 232 4.13 1.18 19.78
C ASN A 232 3.30 1.62 21.00
N THR A 233 3.94 1.87 22.15
CA THR A 233 3.28 2.34 23.37
C THR A 233 2.83 3.79 23.23
N LEU A 234 3.61 4.63 22.54
CA LEU A 234 3.28 6.05 22.30
C LEU A 234 1.95 6.23 21.57
N TYR A 235 1.59 5.26 20.72
CA TYR A 235 0.33 5.24 19.98
C TYR A 235 -0.87 4.72 20.79
N THR A 236 -0.70 4.28 22.04
CA THR A 236 -1.85 3.87 22.85
C THR A 236 -2.66 5.09 23.29
N VAL A 237 -3.98 4.94 23.39
CA VAL A 237 -4.89 6.01 23.84
C VAL A 237 -4.44 6.60 25.18
N ASN A 238 -4.03 5.76 26.13
CA ASN A 238 -3.60 6.22 27.45
C ASN A 238 -2.32 7.06 27.36
N MET A 239 -1.30 6.59 26.63
CA MET A 239 -0.05 7.33 26.47
C MET A 239 -0.25 8.65 25.71
N GLN A 240 -1.13 8.67 24.70
CA GLN A 240 -1.52 9.90 24.02
C GLN A 240 -2.15 10.90 24.98
N ARG A 241 -3.08 10.46 25.84
CA ARG A 241 -3.71 11.31 26.85
C ARG A 241 -2.71 11.86 27.85
N GLU A 242 -1.82 11.02 28.39
CA GLU A 242 -0.78 11.46 29.34
C GLU A 242 0.15 12.50 28.71
N THR A 243 0.59 12.26 27.47
CA THR A 243 1.49 13.17 26.74
C THR A 243 0.79 14.48 26.41
N ILE A 244 -0.45 14.45 25.92
CA ILE A 244 -1.22 15.65 25.58
C ILE A 244 -1.63 16.42 26.83
N ALA A 245 -1.95 15.75 27.94
CA ALA A 245 -2.23 16.40 29.22
C ALA A 245 -1.03 17.20 29.71
N THR A 246 0.19 16.69 29.50
CA THR A 246 1.43 17.42 29.79
C THR A 246 1.59 18.66 28.90
N ILE A 247 1.27 18.55 27.60
CA ILE A 247 1.35 19.67 26.64
C ILE A 247 0.36 20.79 26.97
N LEU A 248 -0.87 20.41 27.31
CA LEU A 248 -2.00 21.33 27.50
C LEU A 248 -2.23 21.72 28.98
N ASP A 249 -1.39 21.22 29.88
CA ASP A 249 -1.52 21.35 31.33
C ASP A 249 -2.94 21.00 31.83
N SER A 250 -3.56 19.97 31.23
CA SER A 250 -4.96 19.62 31.50
C SER A 250 -5.32 18.18 31.07
N GLN A 251 -5.47 17.29 32.06
CA GLN A 251 -5.97 15.93 31.83
C GLN A 251 -7.40 15.89 31.27
N PRO A 252 -8.38 16.66 31.79
CA PRO A 252 -9.74 16.65 31.25
C PRO A 252 -9.78 17.06 29.77
N ARG A 253 -8.96 18.02 29.36
CA ARG A 253 -8.86 18.44 27.96
C ARG A 253 -8.26 17.35 27.08
N ALA A 254 -7.21 16.66 27.55
CA ALA A 254 -6.63 15.53 26.83
C ALA A 254 -7.63 14.37 26.64
N ASP A 255 -8.45 14.08 27.66
CA ASP A 255 -9.49 13.04 27.61
C ASP A 255 -10.63 13.37 26.64
N GLU A 256 -10.94 14.65 26.46
CA GLU A 256 -11.90 15.15 25.46
C GLU A 256 -11.37 15.00 24.03
N LEU A 257 -10.10 15.37 23.82
CA LEU A 257 -9.44 15.35 22.51
C LEU A 257 -9.07 13.95 22.03
N VAL A 258 -8.67 13.06 22.95
CA VAL A 258 -8.36 11.66 22.66
C VAL A 258 -9.36 10.79 23.40
N GLN A 259 -10.22 10.12 22.65
CA GLN A 259 -11.34 9.36 23.19
C GLN A 259 -11.03 7.87 23.14
N THR A 260 -11.63 7.11 22.21
CA THR A 260 -11.54 5.65 22.25
C THR A 260 -11.24 5.08 20.87
N THR A 261 -10.78 3.82 20.86
CA THR A 261 -10.61 3.09 19.61
C THR A 261 -11.94 2.81 18.89
N ASN A 262 -13.07 2.84 19.62
CA ASN A 262 -14.39 2.50 19.09
C ASN A 262 -14.97 3.61 18.21
N ASN A 263 -14.70 4.87 18.53
CA ASN A 263 -15.19 6.03 17.76
C ASN A 263 -14.13 6.68 16.86
N GLY A 264 -12.89 6.14 16.86
CA GLY A 264 -11.82 6.58 15.98
C GLY A 264 -11.25 7.96 16.29
N ILE A 265 -11.53 8.51 17.48
CA ILE A 265 -10.96 9.79 17.93
C ILE A 265 -9.70 9.50 18.75
N TYR A 266 -8.65 9.07 18.05
CA TYR A 266 -7.30 8.86 18.56
C TYR A 266 -6.32 8.89 17.38
N MET A 267 -5.03 9.11 17.63
CA MET A 267 -4.02 9.00 16.59
C MET A 267 -3.57 7.54 16.44
N ALA A 268 -3.84 6.95 15.29
CA ALA A 268 -3.32 5.65 14.88
C ALA A 268 -1.93 5.78 14.25
N ARG A 269 -1.32 4.61 14.03
CA ARG A 269 -0.10 4.43 13.23
C ARG A 269 -0.46 4.56 11.75
N GLY A 270 -0.65 5.80 11.31
CA GLY A 270 -1.05 6.11 9.93
C GLY A 270 0.07 5.76 8.98
N HIS A 271 -0.19 4.87 8.02
CA HIS A 271 0.78 4.58 6.98
C HIS A 271 1.01 5.82 6.11
N ILE A 272 2.26 6.12 5.76
CA ILE A 272 2.58 7.17 4.79
C ILE A 272 2.50 6.60 3.35
N ALA A 273 3.02 5.39 3.15
CA ALA A 273 2.75 4.54 1.99
C ALA A 273 1.81 3.43 2.44
N ALA A 274 0.61 3.40 1.86
CA ALA A 274 -0.41 2.46 2.29
C ALA A 274 0.05 1.03 2.04
N ARG A 275 -0.41 0.09 2.87
CA ARG A 275 -0.19 -1.34 2.60
C ARG A 275 -0.65 -1.72 1.17
N ALA A 276 -1.80 -1.20 0.75
CA ALA A 276 -2.37 -1.46 -0.58
C ALA A 276 -1.62 -0.79 -1.73
N ASP A 277 -0.59 0.02 -1.45
CA ASP A 277 0.28 0.59 -2.47
C ASP A 277 1.26 -0.45 -3.05
N PHE A 278 1.38 -1.62 -2.41
CA PHE A 278 2.28 -2.69 -2.79
C PHE A 278 1.53 -3.96 -3.21
N ILE A 279 2.09 -4.67 -4.19
CA ILE A 279 1.38 -5.72 -4.94
C ILE A 279 1.39 -7.05 -4.17
N TYR A 280 2.56 -7.52 -3.75
CA TYR A 280 2.71 -8.86 -3.15
C TYR A 280 2.60 -8.85 -1.62
N ALA A 281 2.20 -9.96 -1.01
CA ALA A 281 2.09 -10.11 0.44
C ALA A 281 3.39 -9.77 1.18
N THR A 282 4.54 -10.18 0.65
CA THR A 282 5.86 -9.84 1.21
C THR A 282 6.09 -8.34 1.27
N GLN A 283 5.75 -7.61 0.21
CA GLN A 283 5.88 -6.16 0.12
C GLN A 283 4.85 -5.42 0.99
N GLN A 284 3.61 -5.91 1.02
CA GLN A 284 2.56 -5.39 1.90
C GLN A 284 2.92 -5.53 3.38
N ASN A 285 3.54 -6.65 3.78
CA ASN A 285 3.99 -6.85 5.15
C ASN A 285 5.18 -5.94 5.49
N ALA A 286 6.01 -5.63 4.50
CA ALA A 286 7.15 -4.74 4.65
C ALA A 286 6.77 -3.25 4.81
N THR A 287 5.49 -2.87 4.72
CA THR A 287 5.04 -1.50 5.02
C THR A 287 4.86 -1.22 6.52
N PHE A 288 4.91 -2.25 7.38
CA PHE A 288 4.64 -2.14 8.83
C PHE A 288 5.86 -1.72 9.66
N TRP A 289 6.79 -0.99 9.05
CA TRP A 289 7.85 -0.31 9.79
C TRP A 289 7.32 1.02 10.33
N PHE A 290 7.69 1.39 11.56
CA PHE A 290 7.39 2.74 12.07
C PHE A 290 8.04 3.85 11.24
N LEU A 291 9.09 3.53 10.47
CA LEU A 291 9.68 4.37 9.43
C LEU A 291 8.68 4.78 8.31
N ASN A 292 7.61 4.01 8.14
CA ASN A 292 6.52 4.29 7.20
C ASN A 292 5.25 4.78 7.93
N ALA A 293 5.38 5.33 9.14
CA ALA A 293 4.25 5.81 9.91
C ALA A 293 4.43 7.21 10.46
N ALA A 294 3.31 7.88 10.68
CA ALA A 294 3.23 9.07 11.52
C ALA A 294 1.91 9.05 12.32
N PRO A 295 1.76 9.88 13.35
CA PRO A 295 0.49 10.06 14.06
C PRO A 295 -0.62 10.52 13.11
N GLN A 296 -1.71 9.76 13.01
CA GLN A 296 -2.82 10.07 12.12
C GLN A 296 -4.14 9.86 12.82
N TRP A 297 -5.01 10.87 12.85
CA TRP A 297 -6.34 10.69 13.42
C TRP A 297 -7.10 9.60 12.66
N GLN A 298 -7.62 8.61 13.40
CA GLN A 298 -8.16 7.39 12.79
C GLN A 298 -9.37 7.65 11.88
N ASN A 299 -10.21 8.65 12.19
CA ASN A 299 -11.35 9.01 11.34
C ASN A 299 -10.93 9.68 10.02
N PHE A 300 -9.81 10.40 10.01
CA PHE A 300 -9.18 10.90 8.79
C PHE A 300 -8.55 9.76 7.98
N ASN A 301 -7.77 8.89 8.65
CA ASN A 301 -7.13 7.71 8.04
C ASN A 301 -8.14 6.83 7.30
N ALA A 302 -9.23 6.44 7.96
CA ALA A 302 -10.29 5.61 7.38
C ALA A 302 -11.33 6.41 6.56
N GLY A 303 -11.13 7.72 6.44
CA GLY A 303 -12.04 8.67 5.80
C GLY A 303 -11.60 9.02 4.38
N ASN A 304 -11.36 10.30 4.14
CA ASN A 304 -10.94 10.80 2.83
C ASN A 304 -9.52 10.37 2.46
N TRP A 305 -8.64 10.09 3.44
CA TRP A 305 -7.28 9.62 3.14
C TRP A 305 -7.28 8.26 2.44
N GLU A 306 -8.06 7.28 2.93
CA GLU A 306 -8.24 5.99 2.27
C GLU A 306 -8.80 6.14 0.84
N ARG A 307 -9.71 7.11 0.62
CA ARG A 307 -10.23 7.41 -0.72
C ARG A 307 -9.15 7.92 -1.66
N ILE A 308 -8.26 8.79 -1.18
CA ILE A 308 -7.09 9.21 -1.94
C ILE A 308 -6.21 7.99 -2.28
N GLU A 309 -5.84 7.19 -1.27
CA GLU A 309 -4.95 6.04 -1.44
C GLU A 309 -5.51 4.99 -2.41
N SER A 310 -6.82 4.74 -2.39
CA SER A 310 -7.47 3.82 -3.33
C SER A 310 -7.57 4.40 -4.75
N SER A 311 -7.98 5.67 -4.88
CA SER A 311 -8.20 6.31 -6.18
C SER A 311 -6.93 6.52 -6.99
N VAL A 312 -5.79 6.83 -6.36
CA VAL A 312 -4.52 7.06 -7.09
C VAL A 312 -4.07 5.84 -7.88
N LYS A 313 -4.25 4.63 -7.34
CA LYS A 313 -3.87 3.39 -8.03
C LYS A 313 -4.75 3.15 -9.25
N SER A 314 -6.05 3.33 -9.10
CA SER A 314 -7.03 3.23 -10.18
C SER A 314 -6.76 4.27 -11.28
N PHE A 315 -6.40 5.51 -10.91
CA PHE A 315 -6.03 6.55 -11.86
C PHE A 315 -4.80 6.18 -12.68
N VAL A 316 -3.72 5.75 -12.02
CA VAL A 316 -2.47 5.33 -12.68
C VAL A 316 -2.73 4.17 -13.64
N ALA A 317 -3.51 3.18 -13.22
CA ALA A 317 -3.91 2.06 -14.07
C ALA A 317 -4.77 2.48 -15.27
N ALA A 318 -5.79 3.30 -15.05
CA ALA A 318 -6.69 3.76 -16.11
C ALA A 318 -5.97 4.61 -17.17
N ARG A 319 -4.95 5.37 -16.76
CA ARG A 319 -4.08 6.14 -17.66
C ARG A 319 -2.95 5.32 -18.28
N ASN A 320 -2.73 4.08 -17.80
CA ASN A 320 -1.63 3.22 -18.20
C ASN A 320 -0.25 3.92 -18.10
N ILE A 321 -0.02 4.60 -16.97
CA ILE A 321 1.22 5.34 -16.71
C ILE A 321 2.02 4.70 -15.58
N ARG A 322 3.30 5.10 -15.46
CA ARG A 322 4.13 4.89 -14.27
C ARG A 322 4.32 6.23 -13.59
N VAL A 323 4.22 6.25 -12.26
CA VAL A 323 4.51 7.44 -11.47
C VAL A 323 5.43 7.11 -10.32
N ARG A 324 6.37 8.00 -10.08
CA ARG A 324 7.13 8.04 -8.83
C ARG A 324 6.25 8.70 -7.78
N VAL A 325 6.14 8.08 -6.62
CA VAL A 325 5.22 8.49 -5.55
C VAL A 325 6.03 8.98 -4.37
N TYR A 326 5.81 10.23 -3.97
CA TYR A 326 6.36 10.78 -2.75
C TYR A 326 5.23 10.93 -1.72
N GLY A 327 5.25 10.09 -0.68
CA GLY A 327 4.34 10.23 0.46
C GLY A 327 5.06 10.98 1.58
N GLY A 328 4.36 11.82 2.34
CA GLY A 328 4.99 12.47 3.49
C GLY A 328 4.01 13.18 4.38
N THR A 329 4.57 13.88 5.37
CA THR A 329 3.79 14.67 6.33
C THR A 329 4.39 16.06 6.47
N TYR A 330 3.61 17.07 6.82
CA TYR A 330 4.14 18.43 6.96
C TYR A 330 3.49 19.19 8.13
N GLY A 331 4.29 20.08 8.75
CA GLY A 331 3.90 20.89 9.92
C GLY A 331 3.68 20.07 11.20
N VAL A 332 3.32 20.75 12.28
CA VAL A 332 2.82 20.14 13.52
C VAL A 332 1.42 20.68 13.78
N GLN A 333 0.45 19.79 14.03
CA GLN A 333 -0.89 20.23 14.38
C GLN A 333 -0.91 20.82 15.79
N THR A 334 -1.88 21.70 16.03
CA THR A 334 -2.06 22.34 17.33
C THR A 334 -3.42 22.01 17.92
N GLN A 335 -3.52 22.00 19.25
CA GLN A 335 -4.79 21.99 19.97
C GLN A 335 -4.81 23.13 20.99
N ALA A 336 -5.99 23.71 21.20
CA ALA A 336 -6.19 24.72 22.23
C ALA A 336 -6.13 24.09 23.63
N ASP A 337 -5.36 24.72 24.52
CA ASP A 337 -5.33 24.42 25.95
C ASP A 337 -6.59 24.98 26.66
N GLY A 338 -6.65 24.83 27.99
CA GLY A 338 -7.79 25.27 28.79
C GLY A 338 -8.05 26.79 28.75
N ASN A 339 -7.08 27.60 28.32
CA ASN A 339 -7.19 29.05 28.17
C ASN A 339 -7.52 29.49 26.74
N GLY A 340 -7.56 28.54 25.79
CA GLY A 340 -7.71 28.82 24.36
C GLY A 340 -6.39 29.03 23.61
N ASP A 341 -5.24 28.92 24.28
CA ASP A 341 -3.94 29.08 23.62
C ASP A 341 -3.56 27.79 22.88
N HIS A 342 -3.12 27.91 21.63
CA HIS A 342 -2.79 26.75 20.80
C HIS A 342 -1.38 26.23 21.09
N ARG A 343 -1.27 24.92 21.35
CA ARG A 343 0.00 24.20 21.57
C ARG A 343 0.21 23.13 20.52
N GLU A 344 1.45 22.97 20.06
CA GLU A 344 1.85 21.92 19.14
C GLU A 344 1.77 20.53 19.79
N ILE A 345 1.32 19.53 19.03
CA ILE A 345 1.08 18.18 19.52
C ILE A 345 2.18 17.21 19.07
N PHE A 346 2.70 16.46 20.04
CA PHE A 346 3.72 15.43 19.89
C PHE A 346 3.28 14.19 20.66
N LEU A 347 3.85 13.03 20.32
CA LEU A 347 3.59 11.78 21.04
C LEU A 347 4.70 11.40 22.03
N ASP A 348 5.78 12.18 22.12
CA ASP A 348 6.89 11.89 23.01
C ASP A 348 7.76 13.13 23.30
N PHE A 349 8.44 13.10 24.45
CA PHE A 349 9.52 13.99 24.82
C PHE A 349 10.74 13.17 25.26
N ASP A 350 11.95 13.59 24.87
CA ASP A 350 13.17 13.04 25.46
C ASP A 350 13.34 13.50 26.94
N PRO A 351 14.26 12.90 27.70
CA PRO A 351 14.50 13.29 29.09
C PRO A 351 14.92 14.75 29.32
N ASN A 352 15.34 15.47 28.27
CA ASN A 352 15.68 16.89 28.29
C ASN A 352 14.51 17.78 27.83
N GLY A 353 13.34 17.22 27.56
CA GLY A 353 12.16 17.93 27.08
C GLY A 353 12.15 18.19 25.58
N ARG A 354 13.05 17.60 24.79
CA ARG A 354 13.00 17.70 23.32
C ARG A 354 11.78 16.93 22.80
N THR A 355 10.95 17.61 22.04
CA THR A 355 9.79 17.00 21.37
C THR A 355 10.22 15.98 20.32
N ARG A 356 9.55 14.82 20.29
CA ARG A 356 9.76 13.77 19.30
C ARG A 356 8.42 13.22 18.80
N LEU A 357 8.43 12.57 17.64
CA LEU A 357 7.27 11.95 16.99
C LEU A 357 6.11 12.95 16.85
N ARG A 358 6.30 13.97 16.00
CA ARG A 358 5.32 15.04 15.81
C ARG A 358 4.00 14.51 15.30
N ALA A 359 2.89 15.09 15.75
CA ALA A 359 1.60 14.88 15.11
C ALA A 359 1.44 15.89 13.97
N PRO A 360 1.51 15.48 12.69
CA PRO A 360 1.62 16.41 11.58
C PRO A 360 0.33 17.18 11.30
N LYS A 361 0.43 18.38 10.72
CA LYS A 361 -0.73 19.15 10.22
C LYS A 361 -1.42 18.43 9.07
N VAL A 362 -0.64 17.94 8.13
CA VAL A 362 -1.14 17.31 6.91
C VAL A 362 -0.35 16.07 6.54
N TYR A 363 -1.03 15.14 5.88
CA TYR A 363 -0.40 14.12 5.05
C TYR A 363 -0.48 14.58 3.59
N TYR A 364 0.52 14.24 2.81
CA TYR A 364 0.51 14.49 1.38
C TYR A 364 0.99 13.29 0.58
N LYS A 365 0.52 13.20 -0.66
CA LYS A 365 0.98 12.25 -1.67
C LYS A 365 1.20 13.00 -2.99
N ILE A 366 2.42 13.00 -3.47
CA ILE A 366 2.80 13.54 -4.78
C ILE A 366 2.87 12.39 -5.76
N LEU A 367 2.14 12.49 -6.87
CA LEU A 367 2.32 11.62 -8.04
C LEU A 367 3.14 12.39 -9.06
N HIS A 368 4.28 11.84 -9.48
CA HIS A 368 5.13 12.43 -10.52
C HIS A 368 5.27 11.45 -11.68
N ASN A 369 4.67 11.78 -12.81
CA ASN A 369 4.88 11.10 -14.08
C ASN A 369 6.15 11.65 -14.73
N GLU A 370 7.27 10.98 -14.50
CA GLU A 370 8.59 11.38 -15.01
C GLU A 370 8.62 11.45 -16.55
N ALA A 371 7.89 10.57 -17.24
CA ALA A 371 7.91 10.50 -18.70
C ALA A 371 7.31 11.74 -19.38
N GLN A 372 6.33 12.39 -18.74
CA GLN A 372 5.68 13.60 -19.25
C GLN A 372 6.03 14.84 -18.42
N ASN A 373 6.89 14.68 -17.42
CA ASN A 373 7.18 15.66 -16.38
C ASN A 373 5.91 16.36 -15.86
N SER A 374 4.89 15.58 -15.51
CA SER A 374 3.64 16.07 -14.93
C SER A 374 3.43 15.52 -13.54
N GLY A 375 2.68 16.24 -12.70
CA GLY A 375 2.48 15.80 -11.32
C GLY A 375 1.36 16.52 -10.60
N ILE A 376 0.95 15.95 -9.48
CA ILE A 376 -0.11 16.48 -8.62
C ILE A 376 0.20 16.13 -7.17
N VAL A 377 -0.14 17.03 -6.25
CA VAL A 377 -0.13 16.77 -4.82
C VAL A 377 -1.55 16.58 -4.34
N LEU A 378 -1.78 15.55 -3.55
CA LEU A 378 -3.03 15.30 -2.84
C LEU A 378 -2.73 15.47 -1.35
N ILE A 379 -3.54 16.26 -0.65
CA ILE A 379 -3.26 16.69 0.71
C ILE A 379 -4.48 16.39 1.57
N GLY A 380 -4.25 15.82 2.75
CA GLY A 380 -5.27 15.57 3.76
C GLY A 380 -4.91 16.26 5.08
N VAL A 381 -5.87 16.99 5.65
CA VAL A 381 -5.73 17.68 6.94
C VAL A 381 -5.88 16.67 8.07
N ASN A 382 -4.83 16.52 8.86
CA ASN A 382 -4.73 15.59 9.97
C ASN A 382 -5.12 16.26 11.29
N ASN A 383 -6.33 16.79 11.35
CA ASN A 383 -6.91 17.28 12.59
C ASN A 383 -8.44 17.13 12.51
N VAL A 384 -9.03 16.34 13.42
CA VAL A 384 -10.48 16.09 13.45
C VAL A 384 -11.24 17.08 14.33
N HIS A 385 -10.53 17.94 15.06
CA HIS A 385 -11.09 18.94 15.98
C HIS A 385 -11.07 20.35 15.40
N ILE A 386 -10.50 20.53 14.21
CA ILE A 386 -10.29 21.84 13.59
C ILE A 386 -11.56 22.37 12.91
N SER A 387 -11.75 23.68 12.95
CA SER A 387 -12.82 24.36 12.20
C SER A 387 -12.42 24.62 10.73
N LEU A 388 -13.43 24.87 9.88
CA LEU A 388 -13.17 25.25 8.48
C LEU A 388 -12.42 26.57 8.36
N GLU A 389 -12.68 27.53 9.25
CA GLU A 389 -12.00 28.83 9.27
C GLU A 389 -10.50 28.67 9.55
N GLU A 390 -10.14 27.85 10.55
CA GLU A 390 -8.74 27.55 10.85
C GLU A 390 -8.05 26.78 9.72
N ILE A 391 -8.76 25.87 9.04
CA ILE A 391 -8.21 25.19 7.86
C ILE A 391 -7.83 26.21 6.79
N GLN A 392 -8.76 27.09 6.43
CA GLN A 392 -8.57 28.10 5.39
C GLN A 392 -7.42 29.05 5.72
N ARG A 393 -7.21 29.35 7.01
CA ARG A 393 -6.14 30.23 7.48
C ARG A 393 -4.77 29.55 7.50
N ASP A 394 -4.67 28.33 8.04
CA ASP A 394 -3.39 27.76 8.50
C ASP A 394 -2.99 26.41 7.85
N TYR A 395 -3.86 25.82 7.02
CA TYR A 395 -3.69 24.47 6.46
C TYR A 395 -3.79 24.41 4.94
N ILE A 396 -4.04 25.53 4.25
CA ILE A 396 -4.00 25.64 2.79
C ILE A 396 -2.60 26.13 2.37
N PHE A 397 -1.80 25.22 1.82
CA PHE A 397 -0.38 25.48 1.51
C PHE A 397 -0.13 25.82 0.04
N CYS A 398 -1.17 25.90 -0.77
CA CYS A 398 -1.08 26.08 -2.21
C CYS A 398 -2.47 26.34 -2.79
N THR A 399 -2.52 26.77 -4.05
CA THR A 399 -3.78 26.96 -4.76
C THR A 399 -4.50 25.63 -4.93
N ASP A 400 -5.74 25.54 -4.42
CA ASP A 400 -6.55 24.32 -4.53
C ASP A 400 -7.00 24.07 -5.98
N VAL A 401 -6.51 22.99 -6.58
CA VAL A 401 -6.87 22.53 -7.93
C VAL A 401 -7.84 21.34 -7.91
N SER A 402 -8.43 21.01 -6.76
CA SER A 402 -9.33 19.86 -6.60
C SER A 402 -10.53 19.87 -7.56
N SER A 403 -11.01 21.04 -7.99
CA SER A 403 -12.10 21.14 -8.97
C SER A 403 -11.73 20.59 -10.35
N ARG A 404 -10.43 20.41 -10.63
CA ARG A 404 -9.89 19.87 -11.88
C ARG A 404 -9.73 18.35 -11.85
N ILE A 405 -9.98 17.69 -10.72
CA ILE A 405 -9.84 16.24 -10.58
C ILE A 405 -11.19 15.56 -10.33
N GLY A 406 -11.60 14.73 -11.29
CA GLY A 406 -12.85 13.96 -11.24
C GLY A 406 -12.69 12.49 -10.85
N TRP A 407 -11.46 12.03 -10.58
CA TRP A 407 -11.13 10.61 -10.40
C TRP A 407 -11.02 10.18 -8.92
N ILE A 408 -11.22 11.09 -7.97
CA ILE A 408 -11.28 10.79 -6.53
C ILE A 408 -12.72 10.92 -6.03
N ASN A 409 -13.24 9.83 -5.44
CA ASN A 409 -14.57 9.82 -4.82
C ASN A 409 -14.47 10.15 -3.32
N TRP A 410 -14.23 11.42 -3.03
CA TRP A 410 -14.07 11.98 -1.68
C TRP A 410 -15.15 13.02 -1.35
N ASP A 411 -15.35 13.24 -0.07
CA ASP A 411 -16.21 14.31 0.46
C ASP A 411 -15.29 15.36 1.09
N ARG A 412 -14.65 16.16 0.24
CA ARG A 412 -13.46 16.97 0.57
C ARG A 412 -13.63 17.89 1.77
N GLU A 413 -14.82 18.42 1.99
CA GLU A 413 -15.10 19.41 3.04
C GLU A 413 -15.65 18.77 4.32
N ASN A 414 -15.84 17.45 4.33
CA ASN A 414 -16.31 16.72 5.50
C ASN A 414 -15.20 16.52 6.52
N LEU A 415 -15.15 17.44 7.48
CA LEU A 415 -14.12 17.49 8.52
C LEU A 415 -14.05 16.20 9.36
N SER A 416 -15.20 15.55 9.60
CA SER A 416 -15.25 14.29 10.34
C SER A 416 -14.53 13.13 9.63
N ARG A 417 -14.36 13.24 8.31
CA ARG A 417 -13.63 12.29 7.45
C ARG A 417 -12.25 12.83 7.03
N GLY A 418 -11.88 14.00 7.56
CA GLY A 418 -10.66 14.75 7.25
C GLY A 418 -10.78 15.58 5.98
N TYR A 419 -10.61 16.90 6.10
CA TYR A 419 -10.60 17.81 4.96
C TYR A 419 -9.49 17.41 3.97
N SER A 420 -9.75 17.47 2.67
CA SER A 420 -8.77 17.08 1.65
C SER A 420 -8.83 17.98 0.42
N TYR A 421 -7.67 18.23 -0.17
CA TYR A 421 -7.53 19.09 -1.34
C TYR A 421 -6.35 18.64 -2.22
N ALA A 422 -6.14 19.32 -3.35
CA ALA A 422 -5.07 19.00 -4.28
C ALA A 422 -4.35 20.26 -4.75
N CYS A 423 -3.07 20.13 -5.09
CA CYS A 423 -2.22 21.24 -5.48
C CYS A 423 -1.27 20.92 -6.62
N GLU A 424 -0.76 21.98 -7.24
CA GLU A 424 0.41 21.95 -8.11
C GLU A 424 1.68 21.61 -7.30
N VAL A 425 2.52 20.73 -7.85
CA VAL A 425 3.70 20.17 -7.15
C VAL A 425 4.70 21.24 -6.73
N ASN A 426 5.05 22.14 -7.65
CA ASN A 426 6.11 23.12 -7.40
C ASN A 426 5.71 24.13 -6.33
N GLU A 427 4.42 24.48 -6.23
CA GLU A 427 3.92 25.41 -5.21
C GLU A 427 4.00 24.79 -3.82
N PHE A 428 3.47 23.58 -3.67
CA PHE A 428 3.53 22.85 -2.41
C PHE A 428 4.97 22.56 -1.96
N ASN A 429 5.85 22.17 -2.90
CA ASN A 429 7.23 21.86 -2.59
C ASN A 429 8.05 23.10 -2.14
N ARG A 430 7.67 24.31 -2.57
CA ARG A 430 8.26 25.55 -2.01
C ARG A 430 7.88 25.77 -0.54
N VAL A 431 6.73 25.25 -0.10
CA VAL A 431 6.31 25.32 1.29
C VAL A 431 7.06 24.30 2.14
N THR A 432 7.12 23.04 1.69
CA THR A 432 7.73 21.97 2.50
C THR A 432 9.26 21.97 2.45
N GLY A 433 9.84 22.29 1.28
CA GLY A 433 11.27 22.16 1.03
C GLY A 433 11.78 20.72 1.07
N HIS A 434 10.89 19.72 1.15
CA HIS A 434 11.27 18.31 1.32
C HIS A 434 12.01 17.74 0.11
N LEU A 435 11.64 18.17 -1.10
CA LEU A 435 12.12 17.61 -2.36
C LEU A 435 12.71 18.72 -3.24
N PRO A 436 13.78 19.41 -2.85
CA PRO A 436 14.24 20.63 -3.52
C PRO A 436 14.61 20.44 -5.01
N GLN A 437 14.89 19.20 -5.42
CA GLN A 437 15.21 18.86 -6.81
C GLN A 437 13.97 18.52 -7.67
N LEU A 438 12.80 18.34 -7.05
CA LEU A 438 11.56 18.01 -7.77
C LEU A 438 10.96 19.28 -8.38
N ASN A 439 10.97 19.33 -9.71
CA ASN A 439 10.36 20.41 -10.50
C ASN A 439 9.56 19.83 -11.67
N VAL A 440 8.25 20.06 -11.64
CA VAL A 440 7.27 19.50 -12.57
C VAL A 440 6.86 20.55 -13.59
N ALA A 441 6.66 20.15 -14.85
CA ALA A 441 6.32 21.06 -15.95
C ALA A 441 4.81 21.33 -16.08
N SER A 442 3.95 20.39 -15.67
CA SER A 442 2.50 20.52 -15.79
C SER A 442 1.72 19.70 -14.75
N LEU A 443 0.44 20.04 -14.56
CA LEU A 443 -0.44 19.30 -13.66
C LEU A 443 -0.79 17.91 -14.22
N LEU A 444 -0.75 16.88 -13.38
CA LEU A 444 -1.25 15.55 -13.70
C LEU A 444 -2.74 15.43 -13.35
N ILE A 445 -3.61 15.41 -14.37
CA ILE A 445 -5.08 15.28 -14.24
C ILE A 445 -5.65 14.19 -15.10
#